data_AF-A0A4S8JBP7-F1
#
_entry.id   AF-A0A4S8JBP7-F1
#
_cell.length_a   1.000
_cell.length_b   1.000
_cell.length_c   1.000
_cell.angle_alpha   90.00
_cell.angle_beta   90.00
_cell.angle_gamma   90.00
#
_symmetry.space_group_name_H-M   'P 1'
#
loop_
_entity.id
_entity.type
_entity.pdbx_description
1 polymer ?
#
loop_
_entity_poly.entity_id
_entity_poly.type
_entity_poly.pdbx_seq_one_letter_code
_entity_poly.pdbx_strand_id
1 'polypeptide(L)' 'MGYGGKDALADPTDVQHTLDELKSKPELLYIDNYGHIDFILSVKAKDDVYGDLIRFLKSRGCSSSY' A
#
# COMPACT_ATOMS: atom_id res chain seq x y z
N MET A 1 1.67 3.42 -0.15
CA MET A 1 1.21 3.10 1.20
C MET A 1 -0.06 2.30 1.05
N GLY A 2 -0.01 1.02 1.40
CA GLY A 2 -1.15 0.11 1.37
C GLY A 2 -1.82 0.07 2.75
N TYR A 3 -3.14 0.18 2.82
CA TYR A 3 -3.90 0.08 4.07
C TYR A 3 -5.30 -0.49 3.84
N GLY A 4 -5.83 -1.17 4.85
CA GLY A 4 -7.07 -1.93 4.76
C GLY A 4 -8.20 -1.29 5.57
N GLY A 5 -9.44 -1.40 5.10
CA GLY A 5 -10.61 -0.87 5.83
C GLY A 5 -10.92 -1.64 7.12
N LYS A 6 -10.44 -2.88 7.25
CA LYS A 6 -10.58 -3.74 8.43
C LYS A 6 -9.25 -3.91 9.17
N ASP A 7 -8.26 -3.09 8.88
CA ASP A 7 -6.99 -3.10 9.60
C ASP A 7 -7.20 -2.53 11.01
N ALA A 8 -6.94 -3.36 12.03
CA ALA A 8 -7.11 -2.98 13.42
C ALA A 8 -5.82 -2.43 14.06
N LEU A 9 -4.68 -2.51 13.36
CA LEU A 9 -3.39 -1.99 13.85
C LEU A 9 -2.99 -0.71 13.11
N ALA A 10 -3.17 -0.68 11.80
CA ALA A 10 -3.02 0.51 10.96
C ALA A 10 -4.40 0.94 10.46
N ASP A 11 -5.26 1.35 11.40
CA ASP A 11 -6.65 1.69 11.07
C ASP A 11 -6.73 2.94 10.16
N PRO A 12 -7.82 3.09 9.39
CA PRO A 12 -7.95 4.19 8.43
C PRO A 12 -7.82 5.59 9.04
N THR A 13 -8.17 5.77 10.32
CA THR A 13 -8.07 7.07 11.00
C THR A 13 -6.62 7.47 11.19
N ASP A 14 -5.81 6.57 11.76
CA ASP A 14 -4.40 6.80 12.01
C ASP A 14 -3.60 6.89 10.70
N VAL A 15 -3.97 6.10 9.68
CA VAL A 15 -3.37 6.23 8.34
C VAL A 15 -3.68 7.58 7.73
N GLN A 16 -4.92 8.07 7.83
CA GLN A 16 -5.27 9.41 7.31
C GLN A 16 -4.46 10.50 8.02
N HIS A 17 -4.34 10.42 9.35
CA HIS A 17 -3.51 11.36 10.11
C HIS A 17 -2.04 11.31 9.66
N THR A 18 -1.50 10.12 9.44
CA THR A 18 -0.13 9.92 8.93
C THR A 18 0.05 10.56 7.55
N LEU A 19 -0.93 10.43 6.65
CA LEU A 19 -0.88 11.03 5.32
C LEU A 19 -0.86 12.56 5.35
N ASP A 20 -1.56 13.16 6.32
CA ASP A 20 -1.59 14.61 6.49
C ASP A 20 -0.25 15.17 7.01
N GLU A 21 0.49 14.37 7.79
CA GLU A 21 1.81 14.76 8.34
C GLU A 21 2.99 14.51 7.37
N LEU A 22 2.83 13.61 6.40
CA LEU A 22 3.89 13.29 5.46
C LEU A 22 4.23 14.46 4.54
N LYS A 23 5.52 14.84 4.52
CA LYS A 23 6.04 15.89 3.62
C LYS A 23 5.92 15.54 2.14
N SER A 24 5.89 14.24 1.82
CA SER A 24 5.75 13.74 0.46
C SER A 24 4.40 13.05 0.28
N LYS A 25 3.88 13.06 -0.95
CA LYS A 25 2.62 12.38 -1.27
C LYS A 25 2.92 10.95 -1.75
N PRO A 26 2.69 9.91 -0.92
CA PRO A 26 2.88 8.53 -1.35
C PRO A 26 1.78 8.11 -2.33
N GLU A 27 2.09 7.14 -3.20
CA GLU A 27 1.06 6.41 -3.95
C GLU A 27 0.24 5.55 -2.99
N LEU A 28 -1.09 5.52 -3.12
CA LEU A 28 -1.98 4.85 -2.16
C LEU A 28 -2.63 3.62 -2.77
N LEU A 29 -2.76 2.57 -1.96
CA LEU A 29 -3.53 1.36 -2.27
C LEU A 29 -4.48 1.10 -1.09
N TYR A 30 -5.78 1.24 -1.32
CA TYR A 30 -6.79 0.99 -0.29
C TYR A 30 -7.63 -0.24 -0.65
N ILE A 31 -7.78 -1.16 0.30
CA ILE A 31 -8.61 -2.36 0.14
C ILE A 31 -9.55 -2.48 1.35
N ASP A 32 -10.82 -2.15 1.15
CA ASP A 32 -11.84 -2.07 2.22
C ASP A 32 -11.91 -3.33 3.09
N ASN A 33 -11.86 -4.51 2.48
CA ASN A 33 -12.03 -5.78 3.19
C ASN A 33 -10.73 -6.38 3.79
N TYR A 34 -9.59 -5.70 3.68
CA TYR A 34 -8.32 -6.20 4.23
C TYR A 34 -8.15 -5.81 5.70
N GLY A 35 -7.75 -6.79 6.52
CA GLY A 35 -7.10 -6.57 7.80
C GLY A 35 -5.59 -6.54 7.68
N HIS A 36 -4.90 -6.30 8.81
CA HIS A 36 -3.45 -6.08 8.82
C HIS A 36 -2.65 -7.21 8.17
N ILE A 37 -3.02 -8.45 8.49
CA ILE A 37 -2.26 -9.64 8.07
C ILE A 37 -2.58 -10.03 6.62
N ASP A 38 -3.69 -9.55 6.05
CA ASP A 38 -4.13 -9.92 4.69
C ASP A 38 -3.16 -9.42 3.62
N PHE A 39 -2.43 -8.32 3.87
CA PHE A 39 -1.36 -7.84 2.98
C PHE A 39 -0.22 -8.85 2.81
N ILE A 40 -0.07 -9.82 3.72
CA ILE A 40 0.98 -10.84 3.71
C ILE A 40 0.41 -12.23 3.43
N LEU A 41 -0.70 -12.59 4.08
CA LEU A 41 -1.24 -13.96 4.12
C LEU A 41 -2.52 -14.17 3.32
N SER A 42 -3.14 -13.13 2.77
CA SER A 42 -4.34 -13.32 1.94
C SER A 42 -4.00 -14.15 0.71
N VAL A 43 -4.85 -15.13 0.42
CA VAL A 43 -4.77 -15.93 -0.81
C VAL A 43 -4.90 -15.10 -2.09
N LYS A 44 -5.45 -13.87 -1.97
CA LYS A 44 -5.58 -12.91 -3.07
C LYS A 44 -4.50 -11.82 -3.10
N ALA A 45 -3.60 -11.77 -2.10
CA ALA A 45 -2.58 -10.70 -2.01
C ALA A 45 -1.68 -10.59 -3.26
N LYS A 46 -1.47 -11.70 -3.97
CA LYS A 46 -0.75 -11.70 -5.25
C LYS A 46 -1.36 -10.73 -6.26
N ASP A 47 -2.68 -10.80 -6.42
CA ASP A 47 -3.40 -10.05 -7.46
C ASP A 47 -3.80 -8.66 -6.92
N ASP A 48 -4.19 -8.58 -5.65
CA ASP A 48 -4.69 -7.35 -5.04
C ASP A 48 -3.58 -6.38 -4.60
N VAL A 49 -2.35 -6.88 -4.32
CA VAL A 49 -1.26 -6.08 -3.72
C VAL A 49 0.05 -6.22 -4.49
N TYR A 50 0.54 -7.45 -4.69
CA TYR A 50 1.91 -7.66 -5.16
C TYR A 50 2.12 -7.23 -6.62
N GLY A 51 1.10 -7.34 -7.47
CA GLY A 51 1.16 -6.85 -8.84
C GLY A 51 1.46 -5.35 -8.91
N ASP A 52 0.75 -4.55 -8.12
CA ASP A 52 0.94 -3.09 -8.06
C ASP A 52 2.25 -2.71 -7.37
N LEU A 53 2.65 -3.43 -6.31
CA LEU A 53 3.95 -3.23 -5.67
C LEU A 53 5.11 -3.45 -6.64
N ILE A 54 5.09 -4.52 -7.42
CA ILE A 54 6.14 -4.81 -8.41
C ILE A 54 6.15 -3.72 -9.49
N ARG A 55 4.98 -3.25 -9.94
CA ARG A 55 4.87 -2.16 -10.92
C ARG A 55 5.49 -0.88 -10.37
N PHE A 56 5.19 -0.52 -9.12
CA PHE A 56 5.76 0.63 -8.43
C PHE A 56 7.29 0.54 -8.32
N LEU A 57 7.83 -0.61 -7.94
CA LEU A 57 9.29 -0.78 -7.82
C LEU A 57 9.98 -0.69 -9.19
N LYS A 58 9.37 -1.27 -10.24
CA LYS A 58 9.90 -1.18 -11.61
C LYS A 58 9.89 0.25 -12.15
N SER A 59 8.84 1.03 -11.86
CA SER A 59 8.76 2.43 -12.32
C SER A 59 9.85 3.32 -11.70
N ARG A 60 10.36 2.95 -10.52
CA ARG A 60 11.46 3.66 -9.84
C ARG A 60 12.85 3.08 -10.13
N GLY A 61 12.94 1.83 -10.58
CA GLY A 61 14.20 1.17 -10.92
C GLY A 61 14.76 1.52 -12.31
N CYS A 62 13.94 2.09 -13.20
CA CYS A 62 14.37 2.53 -14.53
C CYS A 62 14.68 4.04 -14.57
N SER A 63 15.66 4.49 -13.79
CA SER A 63 16.45 5.66 -14.21
C SER A 63 17.42 5.18 -15.28
N SER A 64 16.96 5.10 -16.53
CA SER A 64 17.83 4.84 -17.67
C SER A 64 18.75 6.03 -17.86
N SER A 65 19.97 5.93 -17.36
CA SER A 65 21.07 6.82 -17.77
C SER A 65 21.35 6.55 -19.25
N TYR A 66 20.89 7.46 -20.12
CA TYR A 66 21.37 7.61 -21.49
C TYR A 66 22.43 8.72 -21.52
#